data_AF-A0A918NB42-F1
#
_entry.id   AF-A0A918NB42-F1
#
_cell.length_a   1.000
_cell.length_b   1.000
_cell.length_c   1.000
_cell.angle_alpha   90.00
_cell.angle_beta   90.00
_cell.angle_gamma   90.00
#
_symmetry.space_group_name_H-M   'P 1'
#
loop_
_entity.id
_entity.type
_entity.pdbx_description
1 polymer ?
#
loop_
_entity_poly.entity_id
_entity_poly.type
_entity_poly.pdbx_seq_one_letter_code
_entity_poly.pdbx_strand_id
1 'polypeptide(L)'
;MTGNATDRNVAFQAAEAALSEAESFLFTENFSQPNFYTNNCSETHCFVQDGEDGLFFKGEFLEGGDCTLDSVASPDDEIYQDSSIWTTGSGKYRQADIELNNMNLDVQARYIIEFRCFAVKTPDNIPAEQYDDENRYDETYWEPFYRITAYATGRTPSARVMLQSTYRRD
;
A
#
# COMPACT_ATOMS: atom_id res chain seq x y z
N MET A 1 -31.66 -14.06 6.78
CA MET A 1 -30.65 -13.36 5.94
C MET A 1 -29.75 -12.40 6.73
N THR A 2 -30.02 -12.12 8.01
CA THR A 2 -29.29 -11.11 8.82
C THR A 2 -27.83 -11.45 9.15
N GLY A 3 -27.48 -12.74 9.28
CA GLY A 3 -26.12 -13.16 9.64
C GLY A 3 -25.04 -12.82 8.60
N ASN A 4 -25.38 -12.88 7.30
CA ASN A 4 -24.44 -12.54 6.21
C ASN A 4 -24.15 -11.03 6.18
N ALA A 5 -25.15 -10.19 6.49
CA ALA A 5 -24.96 -8.74 6.57
C ALA A 5 -24.07 -8.35 7.76
N THR A 6 -24.28 -8.93 8.94
CA THR A 6 -23.42 -8.68 10.11
C THR A 6 -21.98 -9.12 9.84
N ASP A 7 -21.79 -10.27 9.22
CA ASP A 7 -20.45 -10.81 8.93
C ASP A 7 -19.68 -9.93 7.94
N ARG A 8 -20.36 -9.42 6.91
CA ARG A 8 -19.79 -8.43 5.99
C ARG A 8 -19.46 -7.12 6.68
N ASN A 9 -20.32 -6.61 7.56
CA ASN A 9 -20.04 -5.37 8.28
C ASN A 9 -18.78 -5.48 9.16
N VAL A 10 -18.56 -6.64 9.79
CA VAL A 10 -17.33 -6.90 10.55
C VAL A 10 -16.12 -6.92 9.62
N ALA A 11 -16.22 -7.59 8.46
CA ALA A 11 -15.16 -7.58 7.46
C ALA A 11 -14.83 -6.15 6.96
N PHE A 12 -15.84 -5.30 6.75
CA PHE A 12 -15.64 -3.90 6.38
C PHE A 12 -14.92 -3.11 7.46
N GLN A 13 -15.35 -3.21 8.72
CA GLN A 13 -14.68 -2.53 9.84
C GLN A 13 -13.23 -2.99 9.98
N ALA A 14 -12.98 -4.29 9.79
CA ALA A 14 -11.63 -4.83 9.83
C ALA A 14 -10.75 -4.34 8.67
N ALA A 15 -11.31 -4.21 7.46
CA ALA A 15 -10.60 -3.65 6.32
C ALA A 15 -10.28 -2.16 6.52
N GLU A 16 -11.21 -1.38 7.09
CA GLU A 16 -10.98 0.04 7.43
C GLU A 16 -9.90 0.20 8.50
N ALA A 17 -9.89 -0.65 9.53
CA ALA A 17 -8.83 -0.67 10.53
C ALA A 17 -7.45 -0.98 9.90
N ALA A 18 -7.38 -1.93 8.98
CA ALA A 18 -6.14 -2.25 8.26
C ALA A 18 -5.67 -1.09 7.36
N LEU A 19 -6.58 -0.35 6.71
CA LEU A 19 -6.21 0.85 5.96
C LEU A 19 -5.63 1.92 6.90
N SER A 20 -6.28 2.17 8.03
CA SER A 20 -5.80 3.15 9.02
C SER A 20 -4.42 2.78 9.58
N GLU A 21 -4.15 1.50 9.80
CA GLU A 21 -2.84 1.04 10.25
C GLU A 21 -1.77 1.21 9.17
N ALA A 22 -2.10 0.87 7.91
CA ALA A 22 -1.19 1.07 6.77
C ALA A 22 -0.82 2.54 6.57
N GLU A 23 -1.79 3.45 6.71
CA GLU A 23 -1.55 4.90 6.66
C GLU A 23 -0.68 5.35 7.84
N SER A 24 -0.92 4.83 9.05
CA SER A 24 -0.07 5.10 10.22
C SER A 24 1.36 4.60 10.03
N PHE A 25 1.55 3.44 9.40
CA PHE A 25 2.86 2.90 9.04
C PHE A 25 3.57 3.83 8.06
N LEU A 26 2.90 4.23 6.97
CA LEU A 26 3.46 5.20 6.00
C LEU A 26 3.74 6.58 6.58
N PHE A 27 3.00 6.99 7.61
CA PHE A 27 3.24 8.25 8.30
C PHE A 27 4.45 8.18 9.23
N THR A 28 4.62 7.05 9.93
CA THR A 28 5.70 6.84 10.91
C THR A 28 7.03 6.57 10.23
N GLU A 29 6.99 5.79 9.14
CA GLU A 29 8.16 5.49 8.33
C GLU A 29 8.52 6.70 7.47
N ASN A 30 9.76 7.18 7.61
CA ASN A 30 10.30 8.24 6.77
C ASN A 30 10.95 7.63 5.53
N PHE A 31 10.11 7.18 4.58
CA PHE A 31 10.60 6.67 3.30
C PHE A 31 11.31 7.77 2.50
N SER A 32 12.49 7.43 2.01
CA SER A 32 13.33 8.26 1.14
C SER A 32 13.57 7.55 -0.19
N GLN A 33 14.16 8.25 -1.17
CA GLN A 33 14.37 7.66 -2.51
C GLN A 33 15.04 6.27 -2.52
N PRO A 34 16.07 6.00 -1.69
CA PRO A 34 16.69 4.67 -1.58
C PRO A 34 15.74 3.52 -1.28
N ASN A 35 14.62 3.75 -0.59
CA ASN A 35 13.62 2.72 -0.31
C ASN A 35 12.90 2.19 -1.58
N PHE A 36 12.93 2.99 -2.65
CA PHE A 36 12.19 2.73 -3.88
C PHE A 36 13.08 2.27 -5.04
N TYR A 37 14.41 2.23 -4.87
CA TYR A 37 15.32 1.81 -5.94
C TYR A 37 15.19 0.32 -6.22
N THR A 38 14.86 -0.04 -7.46
CA THR A 38 14.56 -1.43 -7.87
C THR A 38 15.73 -2.39 -7.64
N ASN A 39 16.97 -1.94 -7.85
CA ASN A 39 18.16 -2.82 -7.83
C ASN A 39 19.13 -2.58 -6.67
N ASN A 40 19.00 -1.44 -5.97
CA ASN A 40 19.97 -0.98 -4.98
C ASN A 40 19.28 -0.48 -3.69
N CYS A 41 18.10 -0.99 -3.36
CA CYS A 41 17.50 -0.64 -2.08
C CYS A 41 18.39 -1.11 -0.93
N SER A 42 18.86 -0.15 -0.13
CA SER A 42 19.77 -0.36 1.00
C SER A 42 19.10 -0.14 2.36
N GLU A 43 17.81 0.17 2.35
CA GLU A 43 17.04 0.53 3.54
C GLU A 43 16.36 -0.68 4.17
N THR A 44 15.80 -0.49 5.38
CA THR A 44 15.11 -1.57 6.11
C THR A 44 13.81 -2.01 5.40
N HIS A 45 13.14 -1.07 4.75
CA HIS A 45 11.87 -1.30 4.09
C HIS A 45 12.01 -0.98 2.60
N CYS A 46 12.11 -2.02 1.78
CA CYS A 46 12.30 -1.92 0.34
C CYS A 46 11.00 -2.23 -0.40
N PHE A 47 10.64 -1.38 -1.38
CA PHE A 47 9.55 -1.68 -2.28
C PHE A 47 10.07 -2.49 -3.46
N VAL A 48 9.73 -3.78 -3.50
CA VAL A 48 10.24 -4.74 -4.50
C VAL A 48 9.12 -5.32 -5.36
N GLN A 49 9.46 -5.82 -6.54
CA GLN A 49 8.47 -6.26 -7.54
C GLN A 49 7.63 -7.48 -7.10
N ASP A 50 8.23 -8.37 -6.31
CA ASP A 50 7.58 -9.58 -5.80
C ASP A 50 6.89 -9.39 -4.45
N GLY A 51 7.06 -8.21 -3.85
CA GLY A 51 6.56 -7.88 -2.52
C GLY A 51 7.36 -8.52 -1.40
N GLU A 52 7.82 -7.70 -0.46
CA GLU A 52 8.37 -8.16 0.81
C GLU A 52 7.68 -7.40 1.94
N ASP A 53 7.17 -8.13 2.93
CA ASP A 53 6.46 -7.56 4.08
C ASP A 53 5.37 -6.56 3.66
N GLY A 54 4.60 -6.91 2.63
CA GLY A 54 3.51 -6.11 2.09
C GLY A 54 3.92 -4.88 1.28
N LEU A 55 5.20 -4.67 0.97
CA LEU A 55 5.68 -3.50 0.21
C LEU A 55 5.99 -3.87 -1.24
N PHE A 56 5.31 -3.22 -2.18
CA PHE A 56 5.39 -3.55 -3.61
C PHE A 56 5.74 -2.34 -4.47
N PHE A 57 6.54 -2.59 -5.51
CA PHE A 57 6.71 -1.65 -6.61
C PHE A 57 6.71 -2.39 -7.95
N LYS A 58 5.67 -2.13 -8.77
CA LYS A 58 5.56 -2.63 -10.15
C LYS A 58 6.01 -1.55 -11.11
N GLY A 59 7.31 -1.48 -11.30
CA GLY A 59 7.95 -0.45 -12.09
C GLY A 59 9.46 -0.49 -11.95
N GLU A 60 10.09 0.50 -12.57
CA GLU A 60 11.52 0.72 -12.49
C GLU A 60 11.80 2.12 -11.97
N PHE A 61 12.68 2.19 -10.96
CA PHE A 61 13.25 3.43 -10.47
C PHE A 61 14.71 3.16 -10.11
N LEU A 62 15.61 3.75 -10.90
CA LEU A 62 17.05 3.65 -10.72
C LEU A 62 17.58 4.96 -10.12
N GLU A 63 18.73 4.91 -9.46
CA GLU A 63 19.39 6.10 -8.93
C GLU A 63 19.68 7.11 -10.06
N GLY A 64 19.12 8.32 -9.95
CA GLY A 64 19.19 9.36 -10.97
C GLY A 64 18.35 9.10 -12.24
N GLY A 65 17.52 8.05 -12.25
CA GLY A 65 16.62 7.72 -13.35
C GLY A 65 15.18 8.17 -13.12
N ASP A 66 14.34 7.97 -14.12
CA ASP A 66 12.90 8.23 -14.02
C ASP A 66 12.18 7.07 -13.31
N CYS A 67 11.19 7.41 -12.49
CA CYS A 67 10.27 6.42 -11.94
C CYS A 67 9.20 6.10 -12.99
N THR A 68 9.19 4.85 -13.42
CA THR A 68 8.22 4.34 -14.41
C THR A 68 7.40 3.22 -13.77
N LEU A 69 6.13 3.12 -14.17
CA LEU A 69 5.24 2.05 -13.73
C LEU A 69 5.11 1.03 -14.86
N ASP A 70 5.13 -0.24 -14.49
CA ASP A 70 4.85 -1.32 -15.43
C ASP A 70 3.42 -1.17 -15.95
N SER A 71 3.25 -1.33 -17.27
CA SER A 71 1.92 -1.35 -17.86
C SER A 71 1.16 -2.61 -17.43
N VAL A 72 -0.03 -2.43 -16.88
CA VAL A 72 -0.94 -3.53 -16.54
C VAL A 72 -1.66 -3.97 -17.83
N ALA A 73 -1.36 -5.17 -18.32
CA ALA A 73 -1.91 -5.67 -19.59
C ALA A 73 -3.32 -6.25 -19.41
N SER A 74 -3.62 -6.80 -18.24
CA SER A 74 -4.92 -7.29 -17.81
C SER A 74 -5.18 -6.92 -16.35
N PRO A 75 -6.44 -6.73 -15.92
CA PRO A 75 -6.76 -6.62 -14.50
C PRO A 75 -6.17 -7.76 -13.64
N ASP A 76 -6.03 -8.96 -14.20
CA ASP A 76 -5.45 -10.12 -13.50
C ASP A 76 -3.96 -9.95 -13.17
N ASP A 77 -3.26 -9.02 -13.84
CA ASP A 77 -1.86 -8.70 -13.57
C ASP A 77 -1.70 -7.74 -12.37
N GLU A 78 -2.81 -7.20 -11.85
CA GLU A 78 -2.80 -6.36 -10.66
C GLU A 78 -2.45 -7.17 -9.41
N ILE A 79 -1.52 -6.65 -8.62
CA ILE A 79 -0.99 -7.32 -7.41
C ILE A 79 -2.12 -7.77 -6.49
N TYR A 80 -3.08 -6.89 -6.23
CA TYR A 80 -4.18 -7.20 -5.30
C TYR A 80 -5.06 -8.38 -5.75
N GLN A 81 -5.07 -8.74 -7.04
CA GLN A 81 -5.83 -9.89 -7.55
C GLN A 81 -5.08 -11.22 -7.38
N ASP A 82 -3.77 -11.20 -7.13
CA ASP A 82 -3.01 -12.40 -6.88
C ASP A 82 -3.36 -12.99 -5.50
N SER A 83 -4.17 -14.05 -5.54
CA SER A 83 -4.59 -14.76 -4.34
C SER A 83 -3.43 -15.32 -3.50
N SER A 84 -2.26 -15.59 -4.12
CA SER A 84 -1.09 -16.14 -3.45
C SER A 84 -0.51 -15.18 -2.41
N ILE A 85 -0.62 -13.86 -2.66
CA ILE A 85 -0.21 -12.82 -1.73
C ILE A 85 -0.98 -12.94 -0.43
N TRP A 86 -2.29 -13.13 -0.52
CA TRP A 86 -3.20 -13.20 0.62
C TRP A 86 -3.24 -14.58 1.30
N THR A 87 -2.31 -15.49 0.99
CA THR A 87 -2.23 -16.79 1.68
C THR A 87 -1.35 -16.70 2.92
N THR A 88 -1.78 -17.34 4.01
CA THR A 88 -1.00 -17.33 5.27
C THR A 88 0.40 -17.90 5.04
N GLY A 89 1.42 -17.17 5.48
CA GLY A 89 2.82 -17.56 5.33
C GLY A 89 3.44 -17.18 3.98
N SER A 90 2.75 -16.39 3.15
CA SER A 90 3.33 -15.87 1.89
C SER A 90 4.51 -14.92 2.11
N GLY A 91 4.54 -14.21 3.25
CA GLY A 91 5.50 -13.13 3.51
C GLY A 91 5.25 -11.86 2.68
N LYS A 92 4.13 -11.81 1.95
CA LYS A 92 3.81 -10.76 0.96
C LYS A 92 2.77 -9.76 1.43
N TYR A 93 2.31 -9.84 2.68
CA TYR A 93 1.34 -8.91 3.26
C TYR A 93 1.75 -8.56 4.69
N ARG A 94 1.27 -7.43 5.18
CA ARG A 94 1.29 -7.06 6.59
C ARG A 94 0.00 -7.48 7.25
N GLN A 95 0.12 -8.09 8.43
CA GLN A 95 -1.04 -8.44 9.26
C GLN A 95 -1.41 -7.23 10.10
N ALA A 96 -2.64 -6.72 9.93
CA ALA A 96 -3.12 -5.66 10.79
C ALA A 96 -3.46 -6.23 12.18
N ASP A 97 -3.12 -5.47 13.22
CA ASP A 97 -3.48 -5.78 14.59
C ASP A 97 -4.84 -5.16 14.91
N ILE A 98 -5.86 -6.01 15.02
CA ILE A 98 -7.24 -5.55 15.20
C ILE A 98 -7.81 -6.11 16.48
N GLU A 99 -7.94 -5.24 17.48
CA GLU A 99 -8.69 -5.53 18.69
C GLU A 99 -10.16 -5.10 18.54
N LEU A 100 -11.00 -5.98 17.98
CA LEU A 100 -12.46 -5.77 18.01
C LEU A 100 -13.03 -6.20 19.37
N ASN A 101 -12.85 -5.36 20.39
CA ASN A 101 -13.56 -5.37 21.68
C ASN A 101 -13.89 -6.78 22.23
N ASN A 102 -12.87 -7.58 22.55
CA ASN A 102 -13.00 -8.87 23.26
C ASN A 102 -13.92 -9.91 22.60
N MET A 103 -14.24 -9.77 21.31
CA MET A 103 -14.89 -10.85 20.58
C MET A 103 -13.79 -11.80 20.10
N ASN A 104 -13.75 -13.02 20.67
CA ASN A 104 -12.89 -14.12 20.26
C ASN A 104 -13.24 -14.54 18.81
N LEU A 105 -12.88 -13.70 17.85
CA LEU A 105 -13.22 -13.83 16.44
C LEU A 105 -11.91 -13.98 15.67
N ASP A 106 -11.84 -15.00 14.81
CA ASP A 106 -10.78 -15.17 13.81
C ASP A 106 -10.91 -14.13 12.67
N VAL A 107 -11.19 -12.87 13.01
CA VAL A 107 -11.17 -11.76 12.06
C VAL A 107 -9.72 -11.49 11.71
N GLN A 108 -9.40 -11.62 10.43
CA GLN A 108 -8.07 -11.33 9.91
C GLN A 108 -8.20 -10.19 8.92
N ALA A 109 -7.43 -9.14 9.11
CA ALA A 109 -7.20 -8.15 8.07
C ALA A 109 -5.72 -8.06 7.74
N ARG A 110 -5.45 -7.85 6.46
CA ARG A 110 -4.13 -7.85 5.87
C ARG A 110 -4.07 -6.66 4.94
N TYR A 111 -2.90 -6.09 4.76
CA TYR A 111 -2.73 -5.02 3.80
C TYR A 111 -1.42 -5.14 3.05
N ILE A 112 -1.42 -4.54 1.86
CA ILE A 112 -0.25 -4.29 1.05
C ILE A 112 -0.21 -2.81 0.70
N ILE A 113 0.99 -2.32 0.46
CA ILE A 113 1.28 -0.94 0.11
C ILE A 113 2.08 -0.97 -1.19
N GLU A 114 1.53 -0.35 -2.21
CA GLU A 114 2.13 -0.23 -3.51
C GLU A 114 2.66 1.18 -3.69
N PHE A 115 3.96 1.31 -3.93
CA PHE A 115 4.54 2.56 -4.38
C PHE A 115 4.13 2.81 -5.85
N ARG A 116 3.59 4.00 -6.13
CA ARG A 116 3.01 4.41 -7.41
C ARG A 116 3.75 5.61 -8.00
N CYS A 117 5.07 5.63 -7.83
CA CYS A 117 5.94 6.76 -8.14
C CYS A 117 5.67 8.00 -7.29
N PHE A 118 6.32 9.10 -7.62
CA PHE A 118 6.19 10.36 -6.89
C PHE A 118 5.08 11.21 -7.49
N ALA A 119 4.35 11.90 -6.61
CA ALA A 119 3.45 12.97 -6.96
C ALA A 119 4.07 14.31 -6.54
N VAL A 120 3.68 15.36 -7.26
CA VAL A 120 4.00 16.73 -6.90
C VAL A 120 3.29 17.09 -5.59
N LYS A 121 4.03 17.61 -4.61
CA LYS A 121 3.47 18.21 -3.39
C LYS A 121 2.64 19.42 -3.77
N THR A 122 1.57 19.67 -3.02
CA THR A 122 0.69 20.83 -3.26
C THR A 122 0.81 21.87 -2.15
N PRO A 123 1.92 22.63 -2.02
CA PRO A 123 1.86 23.92 -1.36
C PRO A 123 1.21 24.89 -2.34
N ASP A 124 0.28 25.71 -1.87
CA ASP A 124 -0.42 26.74 -2.63
C ASP A 124 0.48 27.82 -3.32
N ASN A 125 1.78 27.58 -3.57
CA ASN A 125 2.72 28.49 -4.24
C ASN A 125 4.02 27.85 -4.77
N ILE A 126 4.09 26.58 -5.20
CA ILE A 126 5.27 26.15 -5.98
C ILE A 126 5.08 26.63 -7.44
N PRO A 127 5.95 27.51 -7.98
CA PRO A 127 5.90 27.90 -9.39
C PRO A 127 6.09 26.66 -10.27
N ALA A 128 5.37 26.57 -11.39
CA ALA A 128 5.48 25.43 -12.32
C ALA A 128 6.91 25.18 -12.83
N GLU A 129 7.76 26.20 -12.77
CA GLU A 129 9.19 26.20 -13.09
C GLU A 129 10.03 25.34 -12.14
N GLN A 130 9.55 25.03 -10.93
CA GLN A 130 10.25 24.19 -9.94
C GLN A 130 9.93 22.69 -10.10
N TYR A 131 9.11 22.31 -11.09
CA TYR A 131 8.85 20.91 -11.45
C TYR A 131 9.62 20.49 -12.70
N ASP A 132 10.78 21.10 -12.92
CA ASP A 132 11.67 20.77 -14.03
C ASP A 132 12.44 19.46 -13.78
N ASP A 133 13.22 19.05 -14.78
CA ASP A 133 14.05 17.84 -14.71
C ASP A 133 15.11 17.95 -13.59
N GLU A 134 15.53 19.16 -13.19
CA GLU A 134 16.56 19.38 -12.17
C GLU A 134 16.04 19.11 -10.75
N ASN A 135 14.77 19.40 -10.49
CA ASN A 135 14.13 19.24 -9.17
C ASN A 135 13.25 17.97 -9.07
N ARG A 136 13.33 17.07 -10.07
CA ARG A 136 12.56 15.83 -10.11
C ARG A 136 12.87 14.96 -8.89
N TYR A 137 11.83 14.61 -8.14
CA TYR A 137 11.88 13.79 -6.92
C TYR A 137 12.59 14.44 -5.72
N ASP A 138 12.91 15.73 -5.78
CA ASP A 138 13.35 16.48 -4.60
C ASP A 138 12.22 16.48 -3.55
N GLU A 139 12.54 16.09 -2.32
CA GLU A 139 11.59 15.96 -1.21
C GLU A 139 10.93 17.30 -0.84
N THR A 140 11.46 18.44 -1.29
CA THR A 140 10.86 19.77 -1.16
C THR A 140 9.59 19.91 -2.01
N TYR A 141 9.58 19.29 -3.20
CA TYR A 141 8.55 19.51 -4.22
C TYR A 141 7.77 18.25 -4.61
N TRP A 142 8.32 17.08 -4.28
CA TRP A 142 7.76 15.77 -4.60
C TRP A 142 7.62 14.92 -3.36
N GLU A 143 6.68 14.01 -3.41
CA GLU A 143 6.44 13.03 -2.36
C GLU A 143 6.04 11.69 -2.95
N PRO A 144 6.37 10.58 -2.26
CA PRO A 144 5.90 9.27 -2.67
C PRO A 144 4.36 9.19 -2.68
N PHE A 145 3.82 8.63 -3.75
CA PHE A 145 2.40 8.34 -3.89
C PHE A 145 2.19 6.84 -3.74
N TYR A 146 1.20 6.45 -2.93
CA TYR A 146 0.95 5.05 -2.60
C TYR A 146 -0.48 4.64 -2.94
N ARG A 147 -0.66 3.38 -3.33
CA ARG A 147 -1.94 2.68 -3.30
C ARG A 147 -1.90 1.64 -2.20
N ILE A 148 -2.81 1.74 -1.24
CA ILE A 148 -2.95 0.77 -0.17
C ILE A 148 -4.11 -0.14 -0.53
N THR A 149 -3.90 -1.45 -0.42
CA THR A 149 -4.98 -2.43 -0.53
C THR A 149 -5.11 -3.18 0.78
N ALA A 150 -6.29 -3.12 1.40
CA ALA A 150 -6.63 -3.91 2.57
C ALA A 150 -7.59 -5.05 2.18
N TYR A 151 -7.31 -6.24 2.68
CA TYR A 151 -8.14 -7.44 2.53
C TYR A 151 -8.49 -7.98 3.92
N ALA A 152 -9.78 -8.12 4.20
CA ALA A 152 -10.26 -8.61 5.47
C ALA A 152 -11.32 -9.70 5.33
N THR A 153 -11.32 -10.62 6.30
CA THR A 153 -12.37 -11.61 6.48
C THR A 153 -13.24 -11.27 7.68
N GLY A 154 -14.54 -11.54 7.58
CA GLY A 154 -15.44 -11.48 8.71
C GLY A 154 -15.19 -12.62 9.70
N ARG A 155 -16.16 -12.86 10.57
CA ARG A 155 -16.22 -14.02 11.48
C ARG A 155 -16.18 -15.35 10.73
N THR A 156 -16.60 -15.37 9.47
CA THR A 156 -16.40 -16.53 8.58
C THR A 156 -15.47 -16.18 7.42
N PRO A 157 -14.67 -17.14 6.91
CA PRO A 157 -13.82 -16.93 5.73
C PRO A 157 -14.59 -16.64 4.43
N SER A 158 -15.92 -16.74 4.46
CA SER A 158 -16.80 -16.51 3.31
C SER A 158 -17.22 -15.04 3.14
N ALA A 159 -17.19 -14.26 4.23
CA ALA A 159 -17.36 -12.82 4.18
C ALA A 159 -15.98 -12.19 3.95
N ARG A 160 -15.73 -11.75 2.73
CA ARG A 160 -14.46 -11.13 2.32
C ARG A 160 -14.73 -9.72 1.83
N VAL A 161 -13.89 -8.80 2.25
CA VAL A 161 -13.91 -7.41 1.80
C VAL A 161 -12.50 -7.02 1.38
N MET A 162 -12.43 -6.30 0.27
CA MET A 162 -11.21 -5.64 -0.17
C MET A 162 -11.50 -4.15 -0.34
N LEU A 163 -10.67 -3.31 0.24
CA LEU A 163 -10.74 -1.86 0.12
C LEU A 163 -9.42 -1.35 -0.45
N GLN A 164 -9.50 -0.29 -1.25
CA GLN A 164 -8.33 0.40 -1.78
C GLN A 164 -8.42 1.88 -1.44
N SER A 165 -7.32 2.44 -0.97
CA SER A 165 -7.14 3.88 -0.81
C SER A 165 -5.84 4.31 -1.48
N THR A 166 -5.75 5.61 -1.78
CA THR A 166 -4.50 6.23 -2.19
C THR A 166 -4.00 7.10 -1.05
N TYR A 167 -2.71 7.02 -0.74
CA TYR A 167 -2.09 7.79 0.32
C TYR A 167 -0.95 8.63 -0.22
N ARG A 168 -0.86 9.84 0.32
CA ARG A 168 0.15 10.85 0.01
C ARG A 168 0.39 11.64 1.30
N ARG A 169 1.65 11.90 1.64
CA ARG A 169 2.04 12.50 2.94
C ARG A 169 2.24 14.01 2.76
N ASP A 170 1.12 14.73 2.78
CA ASP A 170 1.08 16.21 2.72
C ASP A 170 1.84 16.86 3.90
#